data_AF-X1UNI6-F1
#
_entry.id   AF-X1UNI6-F1
#
_cell.length_a   1.000
_cell.length_b   1.000
_cell.length_c   1.000
_cell.angle_alpha   90.00
_cell.angle_beta   90.00
_cell.angle_gamma   90.00
#
_symmetry.space_group_name_H-M   'P 1'
#
loop_
_entity.id
_entity.type
_entity.pdbx_description
1 polymer ?
#
loop_
_entity_poly.entity_id
_entity_poly.type
_entity_poly.pdbx_seq_one_letter_code
_entity_poly.pdbx_strand_id
1 'polypeptide(L)'
;DTIFNESMGGGINELLNEFWGAWEDLSASPGGEVERLALVSVSQSLASVFRQYSDNLSDVRKEADGRIVDGVSQVNEYTSAISNLNDKIVQIERGGDSANTLRDERSGLLKKLNKVVDVQYFEDSDGALNIFLSNGKPLVEGGFSWELD
;
A
#
# COMPACT_ATOMS: atom_id res chain seq x y z
N ASP A 1 1.58 0.43 -14.67
CA ASP A 1 2.88 0.66 -15.32
C ASP A 1 2.85 1.83 -16.29
N THR A 2 2.89 3.06 -15.76
CA THR A 2 2.93 4.31 -16.55
C THR A 2 4.13 5.19 -16.21
N ILE A 3 4.87 4.88 -15.15
CA ILE A 3 6.01 5.70 -14.67
C ILE A 3 7.20 5.60 -15.62
N PHE A 4 7.43 4.42 -16.18
CA PHE A 4 8.52 4.13 -17.11
C PHE A 4 7.98 3.93 -18.53
N ASN A 5 7.00 4.72 -18.96
CA ASN A 5 6.46 4.57 -20.30
C ASN A 5 7.47 5.06 -21.35
N GLU A 6 8.33 4.16 -21.80
CA GLU A 6 9.37 4.41 -22.82
C GLU A 6 8.83 4.34 -24.26
N SER A 7 7.55 4.00 -24.48
CA SER A 7 7.03 3.67 -25.81
C SER A 7 6.49 4.86 -26.63
N MET A 8 6.45 6.08 -26.08
CA MET A 8 5.80 7.25 -26.71
C MET A 8 6.78 8.36 -27.12
N GLY A 9 8.05 8.03 -27.41
CA GLY A 9 9.08 8.99 -27.80
C GLY A 9 9.54 9.89 -26.64
N GLY A 10 10.82 10.25 -26.60
CA GLY A 10 11.42 10.96 -25.47
C GLY A 10 11.68 10.08 -24.24
N GLY A 11 11.77 8.75 -24.45
CA GLY A 11 12.14 7.80 -23.41
C GLY A 11 13.57 8.03 -22.93
N ILE A 12 13.88 7.58 -21.71
CA ILE A 12 15.20 7.83 -21.10
C ILE A 12 16.35 7.28 -21.94
N ASN A 13 16.12 6.16 -22.65
CA ASN A 13 17.08 5.57 -23.57
C ASN A 13 17.38 6.47 -24.79
N GLU A 14 16.37 7.16 -25.32
CA GLU A 14 16.55 8.11 -26.42
C GLU A 14 17.36 9.32 -25.97
N LEU A 15 17.01 9.91 -24.81
CA LEU A 15 17.75 11.03 -24.22
C LEU A 15 19.19 10.65 -23.85
N LEU A 16 19.44 9.42 -23.41
CA LEU A 16 20.79 8.92 -23.17
C LEU A 16 21.58 8.78 -24.46
N ASN A 17 20.97 8.29 -25.54
CA ASN A 17 21.62 8.21 -26.84
C ASN A 17 21.97 9.61 -27.37
N GLU A 18 21.04 10.58 -27.27
CA GLU A 18 21.29 11.97 -27.63
C GLU A 18 22.41 12.59 -26.78
N PHE A 19 22.43 12.32 -25.48
CA PHE A 19 23.47 12.80 -24.57
C PHE A 19 24.86 12.29 -24.97
N TRP A 20 24.98 11.00 -25.29
CA TRP A 20 26.25 10.43 -25.74
C TRP A 20 26.66 10.95 -27.12
N GLY A 21 25.70 11.15 -28.04
CA GLY A 21 25.96 11.78 -29.33
C GLY A 21 26.49 13.21 -29.19
N ALA A 22 25.89 14.03 -28.32
CA ALA A 22 26.36 15.38 -28.06
C ALA A 22 27.78 15.42 -27.44
N TRP A 23 28.13 14.42 -26.63
CA TRP A 23 29.50 14.25 -26.14
C TRP A 23 30.49 13.89 -27.25
N GLU A 24 30.10 13.01 -28.17
CA GLU A 24 30.91 12.65 -29.35
C GLU A 24 31.19 13.89 -30.22
N ASP A 25 30.15 14.67 -30.55
CA ASP A 25 30.26 15.89 -31.33
C ASP A 25 31.20 16.92 -30.66
N LEU A 26 31.03 17.14 -29.35
CA LEU A 26 31.91 18.05 -28.61
C LEU A 26 33.35 17.54 -28.56
N SER A 27 33.58 16.22 -28.51
CA SER A 27 34.93 15.65 -28.53
C SER A 27 35.63 15.87 -29.86
N ALA A 28 34.87 15.87 -30.97
CA ALA A 28 35.36 16.19 -32.30
C ALA A 28 35.64 17.70 -32.48
N SER A 29 34.88 18.56 -31.78
CA SER A 29 35.03 20.03 -31.84
C SER A 29 34.99 20.71 -30.45
N PRO A 30 36.05 20.58 -29.61
CA PRO A 30 36.01 21.04 -28.21
C PRO A 30 35.88 22.55 -28.03
N GLY A 31 36.30 23.33 -29.03
CA GLY A 31 36.22 24.80 -29.04
C GLY A 31 34.91 25.34 -29.61
N GLY A 32 34.04 24.47 -30.14
CA GLY A 32 32.79 24.85 -30.78
C GLY A 32 31.72 25.27 -29.77
N GLU A 33 31.15 26.47 -29.96
CA GLU A 33 30.10 27.00 -29.09
C GLU A 33 28.78 26.25 -29.28
N VAL A 34 28.48 25.84 -30.51
CA VAL A 34 27.24 25.13 -30.87
C VAL A 34 27.18 23.77 -30.19
N GLU A 35 28.27 23.00 -30.24
CA GLU A 35 28.40 21.67 -29.65
C GLU A 35 28.30 21.74 -28.12
N ARG A 36 28.90 22.76 -27.50
CA ARG A 36 28.78 23.01 -26.05
C ARG A 36 27.34 23.32 -25.65
N LEU A 37 26.64 24.17 -26.40
CA LEU A 37 25.24 24.52 -26.14
C LEU A 37 24.32 23.30 -26.33
N ALA A 38 24.57 22.49 -27.36
CA ALA A 38 23.83 21.25 -27.59
C ALA A 38 23.99 20.27 -26.42
N LEU A 39 25.22 20.04 -25.95
CA LEU A 39 25.50 19.17 -24.81
C LEU A 39 24.80 19.67 -23.54
N VAL A 40 24.85 20.99 -23.26
CA VAL A 40 24.16 21.56 -22.10
C VAL A 40 22.65 21.34 -22.19
N SER A 41 22.06 21.56 -23.36
CA SER A 41 20.62 21.38 -23.59
C SER A 41 20.18 19.93 -23.31
N VAL A 42 20.84 18.94 -23.92
CA VAL A 42 20.48 17.52 -23.71
C VAL A 42 20.75 17.06 -22.28
N SER A 43 21.81 17.57 -21.65
CA SER A 43 22.10 17.30 -20.23
C SER A 43 20.99 17.83 -19.31
N GLN A 44 20.47 19.02 -19.59
CA GLN A 44 19.37 19.62 -18.84
C GLN A 44 18.08 18.82 -19.01
N SER A 45 17.76 18.39 -20.23
CA SER A 45 16.61 17.52 -20.54
C SER A 45 16.70 16.20 -19.78
N LEU A 46 17.85 15.51 -19.87
CA LEU A 46 18.08 14.25 -19.17
C LEU A 46 17.95 14.40 -17.64
N ALA A 47 18.56 15.46 -17.07
CA ALA A 47 18.45 15.75 -15.65
C ALA A 47 17.01 16.07 -15.23
N SER A 48 16.21 16.71 -16.09
CA SER A 48 14.80 16.99 -15.85
C SER A 48 13.96 15.72 -15.77
N VAL A 49 14.20 14.78 -16.70
CA VAL A 49 13.50 13.49 -16.71
C VAL A 49 13.86 12.65 -15.48
N PHE A 50 15.14 12.60 -15.08
CA PHE A 50 15.52 11.91 -13.84
C PHE A 50 14.83 12.47 -12.59
N ARG A 51 14.73 13.81 -12.48
CA ARG A 51 14.00 14.44 -11.37
C ARG A 51 12.52 14.07 -11.40
N GLN A 52 11.87 14.13 -12.56
CA GLN A 52 10.48 13.74 -12.71
C GLN A 52 10.22 12.28 -12.30
N TYR A 53 11.10 11.36 -12.68
CA TYR A 53 10.97 9.95 -12.27
C TYR A 53 11.19 9.77 -10.78
N SER A 54 12.16 10.47 -10.19
CA SER A 54 12.38 10.47 -8.74
C SER A 54 11.13 10.95 -7.99
N ASP A 55 10.51 12.03 -8.46
CA ASP A 55 9.30 12.59 -7.85
C ASP A 55 8.11 11.62 -7.98
N ASN A 56 7.89 11.07 -9.18
CA ASN A 56 6.83 10.08 -9.41
C ASN A 56 6.99 8.82 -8.53
N LEU A 57 8.22 8.31 -8.38
CA LEU A 57 8.50 7.17 -7.51
C LEU A 57 8.28 7.51 -6.03
N SER A 58 8.67 8.72 -5.61
CA SER A 58 8.36 9.23 -4.27
C SER A 58 6.86 9.29 -4.03
N ASP A 59 6.07 9.75 -5.00
CA ASP A 59 4.62 9.87 -4.85
C ASP A 59 3.93 8.50 -4.82
N VAL A 60 4.36 7.54 -5.64
CA VAL A 60 3.87 6.16 -5.54
C VAL A 60 4.21 5.55 -4.19
N ARG A 61 5.42 5.80 -3.66
CA ARG A 61 5.79 5.34 -2.31
C ARG A 61 4.85 5.94 -1.26
N LYS A 62 4.62 7.25 -1.28
CA LYS A 62 3.70 7.91 -0.33
C LYS A 62 2.28 7.38 -0.44
N GLU A 63 1.81 7.12 -1.66
CA GLU A 63 0.48 6.53 -1.86
C GLU A 63 0.39 5.11 -1.30
N ALA A 64 1.42 4.29 -1.50
CA ALA A 64 1.50 2.95 -0.92
C ALA A 64 1.56 3.01 0.62
N ASP A 65 2.38 3.90 1.19
CA ASP A 65 2.44 4.13 2.64
C ASP A 65 1.07 4.57 3.18
N GLY A 66 0.37 5.46 2.49
CA GLY A 66 -1.00 5.87 2.84
C GLY A 66 -2.00 4.72 2.81
N ARG A 67 -1.95 3.86 1.78
CA ARG A 67 -2.79 2.66 1.71
C ARG A 67 -2.53 1.68 2.86
N ILE A 68 -1.30 1.58 3.34
CA ILE A 68 -0.96 0.75 4.52
C ILE A 68 -1.62 1.34 5.77
N VAL A 69 -1.50 2.66 5.99
CA VAL A 69 -2.13 3.35 7.13
C VAL A 69 -3.64 3.16 7.11
N ASP A 70 -4.28 3.36 5.95
CA ASP A 70 -5.72 3.15 5.79
C ASP A 70 -6.11 1.69 6.07
N GLY A 71 -5.30 0.73 5.60
CA GLY A 71 -5.49 -0.69 5.87
C GLY A 71 -5.43 -1.02 7.37
N VAL A 72 -4.45 -0.47 8.09
CA VAL A 72 -4.35 -0.62 9.56
C VAL A 72 -5.57 -0.03 10.26
N SER A 73 -6.01 1.16 9.87
CA SER A 73 -7.22 1.79 10.42
C SER A 73 -8.45 0.89 10.21
N GLN A 74 -8.64 0.34 9.01
CA GLN A 74 -9.75 -0.57 8.71
C GLN A 74 -9.68 -1.85 9.54
N VAL A 75 -8.49 -2.43 9.75
CA VAL A 75 -8.32 -3.61 10.60
C VAL A 75 -8.76 -3.29 12.04
N ASN A 76 -8.32 -2.15 12.59
CA ASN A 76 -8.67 -1.74 13.95
C ASN A 76 -10.18 -1.47 14.09
N GLU A 77 -10.80 -0.83 13.10
CA GLU A 77 -12.26 -0.62 13.07
C GLU A 77 -13.05 -1.94 13.04
N TYR A 78 -12.67 -2.88 12.18
CA TYR A 78 -13.35 -4.17 12.08
C TYR A 78 -13.17 -5.02 13.33
N THR A 79 -11.97 -5.07 13.90
CA THR A 79 -11.68 -5.86 15.10
C THR A 79 -12.40 -5.31 16.34
N SER A 80 -12.46 -3.99 16.49
CA SER A 80 -13.27 -3.34 17.53
C SER A 80 -14.76 -3.61 17.37
N ALA A 81 -15.30 -3.54 16.15
CA ALA A 81 -16.70 -3.86 15.91
C ALA A 81 -17.01 -5.34 16.19
N ILE A 82 -16.09 -6.26 15.83
CA ILE A 82 -16.22 -7.69 16.13
C ILE A 82 -16.19 -7.95 17.64
N SER A 83 -15.30 -7.32 18.40
CA SER A 83 -15.21 -7.54 19.85
C SER A 83 -16.48 -7.06 20.56
N ASN A 84 -17.04 -5.93 20.13
CA ASN A 84 -18.33 -5.43 20.61
C ASN A 84 -19.50 -6.39 20.29
N LEU A 85 -19.48 -7.03 19.12
CA LEU A 85 -20.47 -8.05 18.77
C LEU A 85 -20.28 -9.33 19.58
N ASN A 86 -19.03 -9.76 19.81
CA ASN A 86 -18.73 -10.89 20.68
C ASN A 86 -19.34 -10.71 22.06
N ASP A 87 -19.14 -9.55 22.70
CA ASP A 87 -19.70 -9.27 24.03
C ASP A 87 -21.23 -9.42 24.06
N LYS A 88 -21.92 -8.88 23.05
CA LYS A 88 -23.38 -8.99 22.94
C LYS A 88 -23.84 -10.43 22.70
N ILE A 89 -23.17 -11.16 21.82
CA ILE A 89 -23.46 -12.57 21.52
C ILE A 89 -23.32 -13.41 22.78
N VAL A 90 -22.17 -13.30 23.45
CA VAL A 90 -21.87 -14.04 24.67
C VAL A 90 -22.90 -13.72 25.76
N GLN A 91 -23.30 -12.46 25.93
CA GLN A 91 -24.34 -12.08 26.90
C GLN A 91 -25.71 -12.70 26.60
N ILE A 92 -26.16 -12.68 25.34
CA ILE A 92 -27.45 -13.24 24.93
C ILE A 92 -27.45 -14.77 25.08
N GLU A 93 -26.38 -15.42 24.62
CA GLU A 93 -26.30 -16.89 24.59
C GLU A 93 -26.07 -17.49 25.99
N ARG A 94 -25.41 -16.76 26.89
CA ARG A 94 -25.41 -17.10 28.33
C ARG A 94 -26.81 -17.02 28.95
N GLY A 95 -27.69 -16.18 28.41
CA GLY A 95 -29.10 -16.11 28.79
C GLY A 95 -29.96 -17.27 28.26
N GLY A 96 -29.40 -18.12 27.39
CA GLY A 96 -30.09 -19.24 26.76
C GLY A 96 -30.81 -18.91 25.45
N ASP A 97 -30.79 -17.65 25.01
CA ASP A 97 -31.33 -17.21 23.72
C ASP A 97 -30.28 -17.32 22.61
N SER A 98 -30.71 -17.29 21.34
CA SER A 98 -29.81 -17.38 20.19
C SER A 98 -29.55 -16.01 19.56
N ALA A 99 -28.29 -15.66 19.34
CA ALA A 99 -27.87 -14.37 18.78
C ALA A 99 -27.57 -14.43 17.26
N ASN A 100 -28.32 -15.24 16.49
CA ASN A 100 -28.02 -15.55 15.08
C ASN A 100 -27.77 -14.31 14.20
N THR A 101 -28.60 -13.28 14.30
CA THR A 101 -28.41 -12.05 13.51
C THR A 101 -27.09 -11.35 13.82
N LEU A 102 -26.67 -11.31 15.09
CA LEU A 102 -25.39 -10.72 15.48
C LEU A 102 -24.21 -11.60 15.04
N ARG A 103 -24.37 -12.93 15.05
CA ARG A 103 -23.38 -13.88 14.51
C ARG A 103 -23.18 -13.67 13.01
N ASP A 104 -24.26 -13.44 12.26
CA ASP A 104 -24.20 -13.16 10.82
C ASP A 104 -23.48 -11.83 10.55
N GLU A 105 -23.80 -10.78 11.32
CA GLU A 105 -23.12 -9.48 11.23
C GLU A 105 -21.62 -9.60 11.53
N ARG A 106 -21.27 -10.29 12.62
CA ARG A 106 -19.88 -10.57 13.02
C ARG A 106 -19.13 -11.33 11.91
N SER A 107 -19.77 -12.34 11.33
CA SER A 107 -19.19 -13.12 10.23
C SER A 107 -19.00 -12.28 8.97
N GLY A 108 -19.90 -11.32 8.71
CA GLY A 108 -19.75 -10.32 7.66
C GLY A 108 -18.52 -9.43 7.87
N LEU A 109 -18.30 -8.95 9.09
CA LEU A 109 -17.11 -8.17 9.44
C LEU A 109 -15.82 -8.99 9.36
N LEU A 110 -15.83 -10.23 9.83
CA LEU A 110 -14.68 -11.15 9.69
C LEU A 110 -14.28 -11.34 8.22
N LYS A 111 -15.26 -11.48 7.32
CA LYS A 111 -15.00 -11.56 5.88
C LYS A 111 -14.42 -10.28 5.29
N LYS A 112 -14.79 -9.10 5.82
CA LYS A 112 -14.19 -7.83 5.40
C LYS A 112 -12.77 -7.70 5.92
N LEU A 113 -12.53 -8.04 7.19
CA LEU A 113 -11.20 -8.08 7.80
C LEU A 113 -10.25 -8.96 6.99
N ASN A 114 -10.68 -10.17 6.64
CA ASN A 114 -9.87 -11.12 5.87
C ASN A 114 -9.60 -10.70 4.41
N LYS A 115 -10.21 -9.60 3.92
CA LYS A 115 -9.85 -8.99 2.63
C LYS A 115 -8.75 -7.94 2.76
N VAL A 116 -8.52 -7.45 3.98
CA VAL A 116 -7.51 -6.42 4.28
C VAL A 116 -6.22 -7.08 4.80
N VAL A 117 -6.35 -8.08 5.66
CA VAL A 117 -5.22 -8.81 6.24
C VAL A 117 -5.58 -10.28 6.46
N ASP A 118 -4.62 -11.17 6.24
CA ASP A 118 -4.78 -12.59 6.51
C ASP A 118 -4.87 -12.85 8.02
N VAL A 119 -5.96 -13.49 8.45
CA VAL A 119 -6.21 -13.81 9.86
C VAL A 119 -6.52 -15.28 10.07
N GLN A 120 -6.16 -15.78 11.25
CA GLN A 120 -6.62 -17.05 11.80
C GLN A 120 -7.64 -16.76 12.90
N TYR A 121 -8.65 -17.60 13.03
CA TYR A 121 -9.69 -17.41 14.04
C TYR A 121 -10.25 -18.74 14.53
N PHE A 122 -10.77 -18.73 15.75
CA PHE A 122 -11.53 -19.83 16.34
C PHE A 122 -12.61 -19.29 17.26
N GLU A 123 -13.63 -20.09 17.51
CA GLU A 123 -14.73 -19.73 18.40
C GLU A 123 -14.69 -20.59 19.66
N ASP A 124 -14.78 -19.95 20.83
CA ASP A 124 -14.82 -20.62 22.13
C ASP A 124 -16.20 -21.21 22.43
N SER A 125 -16.26 -22.06 23.46
CA SER A 125 -17.51 -22.73 23.88
C SER A 125 -18.61 -21.78 24.34
N ASP A 126 -18.28 -20.55 24.73
CA ASP A 126 -19.25 -19.52 25.13
C ASP A 126 -19.66 -18.58 23.97
N GLY A 127 -19.21 -18.88 22.75
CA GLY A 127 -19.56 -18.15 21.54
C GLY A 127 -18.64 -16.96 21.23
N ALA A 128 -17.59 -16.72 22.01
CA ALA A 128 -16.58 -15.70 21.73
C ALA A 128 -15.72 -16.07 20.51
N LEU A 129 -15.59 -15.16 19.54
CA LEU A 129 -14.71 -15.33 18.39
C LEU A 129 -13.33 -14.70 18.66
N ASN A 130 -12.29 -15.51 18.71
CA ASN A 130 -10.92 -15.03 18.86
C ASN A 130 -10.23 -14.96 17.49
N ILE A 131 -9.48 -13.88 17.24
CA ILE A 131 -8.85 -13.60 15.95
C ILE A 131 -7.38 -13.22 16.16
N PHE A 132 -6.51 -13.83 15.38
CA PHE A 132 -5.06 -13.65 15.42
C PHE A 132 -4.51 -13.40 14.02
N LEU A 133 -3.44 -12.63 13.93
CA LEU A 133 -2.61 -12.59 12.73
C LEU A 133 -1.88 -13.92 12.53
N SER A 134 -1.41 -14.18 11.31
CA SER A 134 -0.65 -15.40 10.99
C SER A 134 0.63 -15.58 11.82
N ASN A 135 1.17 -14.50 12.39
CA ASN A 135 2.34 -14.53 13.29
C ASN A 135 1.97 -14.76 14.77
N GLY A 136 0.68 -14.96 15.08
CA GLY A 136 0.18 -15.19 16.43
C GLY A 136 -0.17 -13.93 17.23
N LYS A 137 -0.01 -12.71 16.68
CA LYS A 137 -0.45 -11.48 17.38
C LYS A 137 -1.98 -11.49 17.52
N PRO A 138 -2.53 -11.34 18.73
CA PRO A 138 -3.98 -11.25 18.92
C PRO A 138 -4.52 -9.95 18.34
N LEU A 139 -5.71 -10.03 17.72
CA LEU A 139 -6.50 -8.89 17.24
C LEU A 139 -7.83 -8.78 17.98
N VAL A 140 -8.47 -9.91 18.27
CA VAL A 140 -9.67 -9.99 19.09
C VAL A 140 -9.53 -11.18 20.03
N GLU A 141 -9.79 -10.95 21.31
CA GLU A 141 -9.86 -11.98 22.34
C GLU A 141 -11.12 -11.77 23.18
N GLY A 142 -12.13 -12.60 22.96
CA GLY A 142 -13.46 -12.41 23.55
C GLY A 142 -14.04 -11.03 23.24
N GLY A 143 -14.34 -10.27 24.28
CA GLY A 143 -14.86 -8.90 24.22
C GLY A 143 -13.82 -7.82 23.93
N PHE A 144 -12.54 -8.17 23.90
CA PHE A 144 -11.45 -7.22 23.76
C PHE A 144 -10.90 -7.20 22.32
N SER A 145 -10.50 -6.02 21.86
CA SER A 145 -9.76 -5.83 20.61
C SER A 145 -8.39 -5.23 20.89
N TRP A 146 -7.39 -5.61 20.10
CA TRP A 146 -6.02 -5.13 20.20
C TRP A 146 -5.62 -4.43 18.90
N GLU A 147 -5.14 -3.19 19.01
CA GLU A 147 -4.79 -2.40 17.83
C GLU A 147 -3.51 -2.91 17.16
N LEU A 148 -3.49 -2.81 15.83
CA LEU A 148 -2.27 -2.79 15.04
C LEU A 148 -1.68 -1.37 15.07
N ASP A 149 -0.37 -1.32 15.30
CA ASP A 149 0.49 -0.15 15.14
C ASP A 149 1.12 -0.17 13.74
#